data_AF-A0A939WSI7-F1
#
_entry.id   AF-A0A939WSI7-F1
#
_cell.length_a   1.000
_cell.length_b   1.000
_cell.length_c   1.000
_cell.angle_alpha   90.00
_cell.angle_beta   90.00
_cell.angle_gamma   90.00
#
_symmetry.space_group_name_H-M   'P 1'
#
loop_
_entity.id
_entity.type
_entity.pdbx_description
1 polymer ?
#
loop_
_entity_poly.entity_id
_entity_poly.type
_entity_poly.pdbx_seq_one_letter_code
_entity_poly.pdbx_strand_id
1 'polypeptide(L)'
;MTHKHISFGELCKAFYHHNEQNNITSQFEDKNALVGVAVFKQESWPKATVQYSLESRSYRFTSDNKYFISGMGGNSIFASSLDKSDRGVRLDWYLGEWELDYCYIENE
;
A
#
# COMPACT_ATOMS: atom_id res chain seq x y z
N MET A 1 6.64 12.45 -13.35
CA MET A 1 5.59 11.62 -13.98
C MET A 1 4.35 11.78 -13.14
N THR A 2 3.18 11.90 -13.76
CA THR A 2 1.92 12.04 -13.01
C THR A 2 1.28 10.67 -12.99
N HIS A 3 1.20 10.05 -11.82
CA HIS A 3 0.55 8.74 -11.69
C HIS A 3 -0.96 8.90 -11.76
N LYS A 4 -1.65 7.89 -12.31
CA LYS A 4 -3.11 7.82 -12.27
C LYS A 4 -3.56 7.58 -10.83
N HIS A 5 -4.36 8.49 -10.29
CA HIS A 5 -4.97 8.30 -8.99
C HIS A 5 -6.08 7.25 -9.09
N ILE A 6 -6.03 6.28 -8.19
CA ILE A 6 -7.01 5.20 -8.07
C ILE A 6 -7.44 5.07 -6.60
N SER A 7 -8.59 4.46 -6.38
CA SER A 7 -9.02 4.08 -5.03
C SER A 7 -8.18 2.91 -4.49
N PHE A 8 -8.19 2.74 -3.16
CA PHE A 8 -7.55 1.57 -2.55
C PHE A 8 -8.18 0.25 -3.01
N GLY A 9 -9.49 0.23 -3.23
CA GLY A 9 -10.17 -0.95 -3.78
C GLY A 9 -9.69 -1.32 -5.19
N GLU A 10 -9.39 -0.33 -6.04
CA GLU A 10 -8.80 -0.56 -7.37
C GLU A 10 -7.35 -1.04 -7.26
N LEU A 11 -6.56 -0.47 -6.35
CA LEU A 11 -5.20 -0.95 -6.09
C LEU A 11 -5.20 -2.40 -5.63
N CYS A 12 -6.07 -2.75 -4.67
CA CYS A 12 -6.24 -4.13 -4.20
C CYS A 12 -6.60 -5.07 -5.36
N LYS A 13 -7.57 -4.70 -6.20
CA LYS A 13 -7.96 -5.51 -7.37
C LYS A 13 -6.79 -5.74 -8.32
N ALA A 14 -5.98 -4.71 -8.59
CA ALA A 14 -4.81 -4.83 -9.44
C ALA A 14 -3.77 -5.81 -8.84
N PHE A 15 -3.55 -5.74 -7.52
CA PHE A 15 -2.60 -6.62 -6.83
C PHE A 15 -3.07 -8.08 -6.81
N TYR A 16 -4.34 -8.33 -6.49
CA TYR A 16 -4.91 -9.68 -6.55
C TYR A 16 -4.84 -10.24 -7.97
N HIS A 17 -5.24 -9.45 -8.97
CA HIS A 17 -5.21 -9.89 -10.36
C HIS A 17 -3.80 -10.26 -10.84
N HIS A 18 -2.80 -9.43 -10.50
CA HIS A 18 -1.40 -9.70 -10.81
C HIS A 18 -0.93 -11.00 -10.15
N ASN A 19 -1.20 -11.17 -8.86
CA ASN A 19 -0.78 -12.38 -8.14
C ASN A 19 -1.45 -13.65 -8.70
N GLU A 20 -2.74 -13.59 -9.02
CA GLU A 20 -3.47 -14.70 -9.64
C GLU A 20 -2.92 -15.05 -11.03
N GLN A 21 -2.67 -14.06 -11.88
CA GLN A 21 -2.10 -14.28 -13.22
C GLN A 21 -0.70 -14.91 -13.19
N ASN A 22 0.09 -14.57 -12.15
CA ASN A 22 1.44 -15.08 -11.98
C ASN A 22 1.51 -16.32 -11.08
N ASN A 23 0.37 -16.88 -10.66
CA ASN A 23 0.26 -18.04 -9.77
C ASN A 23 1.05 -17.87 -8.45
N ILE A 24 1.08 -16.67 -7.90
CA ILE A 24 1.77 -16.38 -6.64
C ILE A 24 0.99 -17.00 -5.49
N THR A 25 1.65 -17.89 -4.73
CA THR A 25 1.02 -18.60 -3.60
C THR A 25 1.70 -18.32 -2.26
N SER A 26 2.86 -17.67 -2.27
CA SER A 26 3.63 -17.34 -1.08
C SER A 26 4.32 -15.98 -1.19
N GLN A 27 4.69 -15.40 -0.04
CA GLN A 27 5.44 -14.14 -0.02
C GLN A 27 6.84 -14.33 -0.60
N PHE A 28 7.41 -13.26 -1.18
CA PHE A 28 8.77 -13.23 -1.74
C PHE A 28 8.99 -14.14 -2.97
N GLU A 29 7.94 -14.79 -3.46
CA GLU A 29 7.98 -15.62 -4.67
C GLU A 29 8.02 -14.76 -5.94
N ASP A 30 7.34 -13.62 -5.92
CA ASP A 30 7.21 -12.74 -7.07
C ASP A 30 8.39 -11.76 -7.19
N LYS A 31 9.24 -11.98 -8.20
CA LYS A 31 10.36 -11.07 -8.53
C LYS A 31 9.90 -9.79 -9.23
N ASN A 32 8.66 -9.75 -9.71
CA ASN A 32 8.05 -8.65 -10.44
C ASN A 32 6.79 -8.13 -9.72
N ALA A 33 6.77 -8.21 -8.39
CA ALA A 33 5.66 -7.72 -7.58
C ALA A 33 5.29 -6.28 -7.97
N LEU A 34 3.99 -6.03 -8.11
CA LEU A 34 3.51 -4.67 -8.30
C LEU A 34 3.82 -3.84 -7.07
N VAL A 35 4.18 -2.58 -7.29
CA VAL A 35 4.42 -1.62 -6.23
C VAL A 35 3.31 -0.58 -6.25
N GLY A 36 2.73 -0.37 -5.08
CA GLY A 36 1.65 0.59 -4.86
C GLY A 36 2.02 1.55 -3.75
N VAL A 37 1.41 2.73 -3.81
CA VAL A 37 1.53 3.75 -2.79
C VAL A 37 0.13 4.17 -2.36
N ALA A 38 -0.11 4.17 -1.05
CA ALA A 38 -1.29 4.72 -0.42
C ALA A 38 -0.95 6.09 0.19
N VAL A 39 -1.62 7.13 -0.29
CA VAL A 39 -1.45 8.51 0.20
C VAL A 39 -2.58 8.82 1.16
N PHE A 40 -2.24 9.21 2.38
CA PHE A 40 -3.22 9.54 3.43
C PHE A 40 -3.46 11.03 3.53
N LYS A 41 -4.69 11.44 3.83
CA LYS A 41 -5.03 12.86 4.02
C LYS A 41 -4.28 13.42 5.23
N GLN A 42 -3.84 14.68 5.09
CA GLN A 42 -3.14 15.39 6.17
C GLN A 42 -4.01 15.53 7.44
N GLU A 43 -5.31 15.71 7.27
CA GLU A 43 -6.25 16.05 8.35
C GLU A 43 -6.64 14.86 9.24
N SER A 44 -6.48 13.63 8.75
CA SER A 44 -6.85 12.38 9.43
C SER A 44 -5.65 11.62 10.00
N TRP A 45 -4.45 12.19 9.86
CA TRP A 45 -3.20 11.58 10.31
C TRP A 45 -3.02 11.72 11.84
N PRO A 46 -2.38 10.76 12.56
CA PRO A 46 -2.41 10.65 14.04
C PRO A 46 -2.11 11.91 14.84
N LYS A 47 -1.40 12.87 14.25
CA LYS A 47 -1.19 14.20 14.81
C LYS A 47 -1.62 15.25 13.80
N ALA A 48 -2.93 15.41 13.60
CA ALA A 48 -3.50 16.37 12.66
C ALA A 48 -3.01 17.83 12.87
N THR A 49 -2.46 18.15 14.05
CA THR A 49 -1.83 19.44 14.38
C THR A 49 -0.40 19.60 13.87
N VAL A 50 0.24 18.53 13.39
CA VAL A 50 1.58 18.52 12.80
C VAL A 50 1.44 18.45 11.28
N GLN A 51 2.06 19.36 10.55
CA GLN A 51 2.13 19.27 9.09
C GLN A 51 3.13 18.18 8.68
N TYR A 52 2.63 17.11 8.07
CA TYR A 52 3.42 16.02 7.53
C TYR A 52 3.65 16.28 6.04
N SER A 53 4.87 16.02 5.56
CA SER A 53 5.15 16.10 4.13
C SER A 53 4.31 15.07 3.36
N LEU A 54 4.06 15.31 2.07
CA LEU A 54 3.40 14.33 1.21
C LEU A 54 4.11 12.96 1.27
N GLU A 55 5.43 12.95 1.24
CA GLU A 55 6.23 11.73 1.28
C GLU A 55 6.10 10.97 2.62
N SER A 56 6.04 11.68 3.74
CA SER A 56 5.91 11.06 5.07
C SER A 56 4.54 10.41 5.31
N ARG A 57 3.49 10.93 4.65
CA ARG A 57 2.11 10.39 4.70
C ARG A 57 1.78 9.48 3.50
N SER A 58 2.77 9.11 2.70
CA SER A 58 2.62 8.21 1.55
C SER A 58 3.35 6.91 1.81
N TYR A 59 2.62 5.79 1.82
CA TYR A 59 3.14 4.49 2.22
C TYR A 59 3.26 3.57 1.02
N ARG A 60 4.49 3.13 0.76
CA ARG A 60 4.86 2.20 -0.31
C ARG A 60 4.82 0.76 0.17
N PHE A 61 4.17 -0.10 -0.60
CA PHE A 61 4.07 -1.54 -0.36
C PHE A 61 3.86 -2.29 -1.67
N THR A 62 3.90 -3.62 -1.59
CA THR A 62 3.97 -4.51 -2.75
C THR A 62 2.86 -5.56 -2.73
N SER A 63 2.55 -6.11 -3.91
CA SER A 63 1.56 -7.18 -4.07
C SER A 63 1.95 -8.49 -3.38
N ASP A 64 3.20 -8.66 -2.97
CA ASP A 64 3.69 -9.83 -2.21
C ASP A 64 3.30 -9.81 -0.71
N ASN A 65 2.58 -8.79 -0.25
CA ASN A 65 1.99 -8.76 1.07
C ASN A 65 0.90 -9.82 1.21
N LYS A 66 0.82 -10.50 2.37
CA LYS A 66 -0.12 -11.60 2.62
C LYS A 66 -1.55 -11.26 2.26
N TYR A 67 -1.97 -10.02 2.53
CA TYR A 67 -3.31 -9.54 2.21
C TYR A 67 -3.70 -9.79 0.75
N PHE A 68 -2.76 -9.74 -0.21
CA PHE A 68 -3.05 -9.86 -1.64
C PHE A 68 -2.80 -11.26 -2.20
N ILE A 69 -2.43 -12.23 -1.37
CA ILE A 69 -2.12 -13.61 -1.81
C ILE A 69 -3.26 -14.52 -1.35
N SER A 70 -3.98 -15.09 -2.31
CA SER A 70 -5.12 -15.96 -2.02
C SER A 70 -4.70 -17.21 -1.23
N GLY A 71 -5.49 -17.60 -0.23
CA GLY A 71 -5.24 -18.79 0.60
C GLY A 71 -4.20 -18.61 1.71
N MET A 72 -3.55 -17.45 1.81
CA MET A 72 -2.62 -17.16 2.91
C MET A 72 -3.35 -16.93 4.23
N GLY A 73 -2.78 -17.47 5.31
CA GLY A 73 -3.24 -17.16 6.67
C GLY A 73 -2.84 -15.74 7.07
N GLY A 74 -3.82 -14.85 7.16
CA GLY A 74 -3.69 -13.49 7.69
C GLY A 74 -3.68 -12.38 6.64
N ASN A 75 -3.90 -11.15 7.10
CA ASN A 75 -4.23 -9.98 6.28
C ASN A 75 -3.18 -8.87 6.38
N SER A 76 -1.92 -9.20 6.68
CA SER A 76 -0.88 -8.20 6.94
C SER A 76 -0.49 -7.44 5.68
N ILE A 77 -0.39 -6.12 5.81
CA ILE A 77 0.19 -5.21 4.81
C ILE A 77 1.34 -4.46 5.48
N PHE A 78 2.57 -4.84 5.14
CA PHE A 78 3.77 -4.14 5.55
C PHE A 78 4.11 -3.05 4.55
N ALA A 79 4.30 -1.83 5.05
CA ALA A 79 4.60 -0.66 4.23
C ALA A 79 5.70 0.20 4.88
N SER A 80 6.26 1.12 4.10
CA SER A 80 7.16 2.17 4.61
C SER A 80 6.80 3.50 3.97
N SER A 81 6.99 4.61 4.69
CA SER A 81 6.82 5.94 4.14
C SER A 81 7.81 6.18 3.00
N LEU A 82 7.46 7.04 2.03
CA LEU A 82 8.34 7.33 0.88
C LEU A 82 9.64 8.02 1.33
N ASP A 83 9.57 8.88 2.34
CA ASP A 83 10.74 9.54 2.95
C ASP A 83 11.53 8.62 3.90
N LYS A 84 11.01 7.40 4.14
CA LYS A 84 11.60 6.37 4.99
C LYS A 84 11.74 6.76 6.47
N SER A 85 11.03 7.78 6.91
CA SER A 85 10.91 8.18 8.33
C SER A 85 10.13 7.15 9.15
N ASP A 86 9.23 6.39 8.51
CA ASP A 86 8.49 5.29 9.12
C ASP A 86 8.62 4.01 8.26
N ARG A 87 9.03 2.89 8.86
CA ARG A 87 9.41 1.68 8.11
C ARG A 87 8.84 0.41 8.73
N GLY A 88 8.35 -0.48 7.86
CA GLY A 88 7.85 -1.79 8.26
C GLY A 88 6.58 -1.74 9.08
N VAL A 89 5.74 -0.71 8.87
CA VAL A 89 4.48 -0.55 9.60
C VAL A 89 3.45 -1.58 9.16
N ARG A 90 2.58 -1.98 10.08
CA ARG A 90 1.38 -2.76 9.80
C ARG A 90 0.28 -1.83 9.32
N LEU A 91 0.33 -1.47 8.03
CA LEU A 91 -0.62 -0.53 7.44
C LEU A 91 -2.06 -1.03 7.59
N ASP A 92 -2.26 -2.35 7.55
CA ASP A 92 -3.56 -3.00 7.77
C ASP A 92 -4.21 -2.68 9.12
N TRP A 93 -3.45 -2.25 10.13
CA TRP A 93 -4.01 -1.82 11.42
C TRP A 93 -4.59 -0.41 11.40
N TYR A 94 -4.18 0.41 10.44
CA TYR A 94 -4.54 1.81 10.37
C TYR A 94 -5.49 2.13 9.22
N LEU A 95 -5.66 1.20 8.27
CA LEU A 95 -6.68 1.31 7.24
C LEU A 95 -8.07 1.40 7.89
N GLY A 96 -8.75 2.53 7.69
CA GLY A 96 -10.04 2.83 8.32
C GLY A 96 -9.95 3.80 9.51
N GLU A 97 -8.78 3.90 10.16
CA GLU A 97 -8.49 4.98 11.11
C GLU A 97 -7.89 6.20 10.38
N TRP A 98 -6.94 5.96 9.48
CA TRP A 98 -6.34 6.99 8.64
C TRP A 98 -7.09 7.08 7.33
N GLU A 99 -7.60 8.27 7.03
CA GLU A 99 -8.36 8.49 5.81
C GLU A 99 -7.42 8.58 4.61
N LEU A 100 -7.69 7.76 3.60
CA LEU A 100 -6.96 7.79 2.33
C LEU A 100 -7.40 8.99 1.49
N ASP A 101 -6.42 9.59 0.83
CA ASP A 101 -6.63 10.61 -0.19
C ASP A 101 -6.76 9.92 -1.56
N TYR A 102 -5.71 9.20 -1.96
CA TYR A 102 -5.67 8.40 -3.18
C TYR A 102 -4.60 7.32 -3.09
N CYS A 103 -4.61 6.40 -4.04
CA CYS A 103 -3.56 5.42 -4.27
C CYS A 103 -3.02 5.57 -5.70
N TYR A 104 -1.85 4.98 -5.95
CA TYR A 104 -1.32 4.80 -7.29
C TYR A 104 -0.36 3.60 -7.37
N ILE A 105 -0.10 3.12 -8.58
CA ILE A 105 0.90 2.08 -8.88
C ILE A 105 2.17 2.79 -9.39
N GLU A 106 3.35 2.48 -8.83
CA GLU A 106 4.60 3.20 -9.18
C GLU A 106 5.07 2.94 -10.62
N ASN A 107 4.71 1.78 -11.18
CA ASN A 107 5.19 1.31 -12.48
C ASN A 107 4.11 1.37 -13.59
N GLU A 108 3.03 2.14 -13.39
CA GLU A 108 2.04 2.50 -14.42
C GLU A 108 2.20 3.94 -14.92
#